data_AF-A0A9P1GX87-F1
#
_entry.id   AF-A0A9P1GX87-F1
#
_cell.length_a   1.000
_cell.length_b   1.000
_cell.length_c   1.000
_cell.angle_alpha   90.00
_cell.angle_beta   90.00
_cell.angle_gamma   90.00
#
_symmetry.space_group_name_H-M   'P 1'
#
loop_
_entity.id
_entity.type
_entity.pdbx_description
1 polymer ?
#
loop_
_entity_poly.entity_id
_entity_poly.type
_entity_poly.pdbx_seq_one_letter_code
_entity_poly.pdbx_strand_id
1 'polypeptide(L)'
;MDHHDFETNIQTGIAKGNIRGAVLCAADASGHFTYQKAVGERILLTGQHRPQQLDDVLYLASATKLITTIAALQCVDRGLLNLMTTWAPLHPSLPLGRFS
;
A
#
# COMPACT_ATOMS: atom_id res chain seq x y z
N MET A 1 23.48 -1.26 5.42
CA MET A 1 22.57 -0.64 4.43
C MET A 1 22.51 0.83 4.76
N ASP A 2 23.39 1.54 4.10
CA ASP A 2 23.73 2.93 4.25
C ASP A 2 22.65 3.69 3.49
N HIS A 3 22.07 4.72 4.10
CA HIS A 3 20.96 5.49 3.52
C HIS A 3 21.30 6.06 2.12
N HIS A 4 22.60 6.26 1.84
CA HIS A 4 23.11 6.74 0.56
C HIS A 4 22.90 5.73 -0.57
N ASP A 5 22.96 4.43 -0.29
CA ASP A 5 22.83 3.39 -1.33
C ASP A 5 21.39 3.29 -1.83
N PHE A 6 20.42 3.38 -0.92
CA PHE A 6 19.01 3.18 -1.27
C PHE A 6 18.48 4.29 -2.19
N GLU A 7 18.69 5.56 -1.82
CA GLU A 7 18.26 6.67 -2.66
C GLU A 7 19.02 6.72 -4.00
N THR A 8 20.31 6.40 -3.98
CA THR A 8 21.14 6.32 -5.19
C THR A 8 20.61 5.25 -6.14
N ASN A 9 20.18 4.10 -5.62
CA ASN A 9 19.58 3.04 -6.43
C ASN A 9 18.26 3.48 -7.08
N ILE A 10 17.41 4.22 -6.36
CA ILE A 10 16.17 4.77 -6.93
C ILE A 10 16.50 5.78 -8.02
N GLN A 11 17.42 6.71 -7.75
CA GLN A 11 17.83 7.73 -8.73
C GLN A 11 18.46 7.09 -9.98
N THR A 12 19.25 6.04 -9.80
CA THR A 12 19.83 5.25 -10.90
C THR A 12 18.74 4.55 -11.71
N GLY A 13 17.71 4.01 -11.05
CA GLY A 13 16.56 3.40 -11.70
C GLY A 13 15.77 4.40 -12.56
N ILE A 14 15.62 5.64 -12.07
CA ILE A 14 15.00 6.74 -12.80
C ILE A 14 15.87 7.15 -14.00
N ALA A 15 17.17 7.36 -13.79
CA ALA A 15 18.10 7.76 -14.85
C ALA A 15 18.21 6.72 -15.98
N LYS A 16 18.09 5.43 -15.65
CA LYS A 16 18.05 4.32 -16.63
C LYS A 16 16.68 4.16 -17.30
N GLY A 17 15.64 4.86 -16.84
CA GLY A 17 14.28 4.73 -17.35
C GLY A 17 13.56 3.45 -16.92
N ASN A 18 14.08 2.72 -15.94
CA ASN A 18 13.45 1.49 -15.42
C ASN A 18 12.18 1.79 -14.63
N ILE A 19 12.19 2.91 -13.92
CA ILE A 19 11.04 3.45 -13.18
C ILE A 19 10.90 4.93 -13.49
N ARG A 20 9.68 5.47 -13.42
CA ARG A 20 9.42 6.90 -13.65
C ARG A 20 9.65 7.75 -12.39
N GLY A 21 9.39 7.17 -11.23
CA GLY A 21 9.48 7.83 -9.94
C GLY A 21 9.10 6.89 -8.80
N ALA A 22 9.19 7.40 -7.58
CA ALA A 22 8.82 6.70 -6.36
C ALA A 22 8.32 7.67 -5.29
N VAL A 23 7.41 7.18 -4.44
CA VAL A 23 6.97 7.85 -3.21
C VAL A 23 7.35 6.97 -2.04
N LEU A 24 8.05 7.54 -1.06
CA LEU A 24 8.62 6.85 0.09
C LEU A 24 8.14 7.51 1.36
N CYS A 25 7.51 6.74 2.25
CA CYS A 25 7.03 7.21 3.54
C CYS A 25 7.41 6.22 4.63
N ALA A 26 8.01 6.71 5.71
CA ALA A 26 8.34 5.93 6.90
C ALA A 26 8.21 6.83 8.14
N ALA A 27 7.74 6.27 9.26
CA ALA A 27 7.63 6.98 10.52
C ALA A 27 7.79 6.01 11.68
N ASP A 28 8.22 6.51 12.84
CA ASP A 28 8.17 5.75 14.09
C ASP A 28 6.87 6.01 14.86
N ALA A 29 6.57 5.15 15.84
CA ALA A 29 5.35 5.26 16.66
C ALA A 29 5.39 6.43 17.66
N SER A 30 6.58 6.96 17.97
CA SER A 30 6.77 8.08 18.91
C SER A 30 6.60 9.46 18.26
N GLY A 31 6.66 9.53 16.93
CA GLY A 31 6.65 10.76 16.15
C GLY A 31 8.01 11.45 16.05
N HIS A 32 9.10 10.91 16.62
CA HIS A 32 10.43 11.52 16.55
C HIS A 32 11.08 11.35 15.18
N PHE A 33 10.77 10.26 14.49
CA PHE A 33 11.21 10.00 13.13
C PHE A 33 10.03 10.08 12.15
N THR A 34 10.18 10.91 11.14
CA THR A 34 9.32 10.93 9.95
C THR A 34 10.19 11.19 8.73
N TYR A 35 10.07 10.32 7.74
CA TYR A 35 10.76 10.42 6.47
C TYR A 35 9.72 10.31 5.34
N GLN A 36 9.68 11.33 4.49
CA GLN A 36 8.77 11.41 3.36
C GLN A 36 9.53 11.97 2.16
N LYS A 37 9.49 11.28 1.02
CA LYS A 37 10.17 11.71 -0.20
C LYS A 37 9.40 11.27 -1.43
N ALA A 38 9.20 12.20 -2.37
CA ALA A 38 8.74 11.91 -3.72
C ALA A 38 9.87 12.24 -4.70
N VAL A 39 10.17 11.32 -5.62
CA VAL A 39 11.23 11.49 -6.63
C VAL A 39 10.73 11.06 -8.00
N GLY A 40 11.31 11.65 -9.05
CA GLY A 40 10.95 11.38 -10.43
C GLY A 40 9.70 12.14 -10.90
N GLU A 41 9.02 11.59 -11.89
CA GLU A 41 7.97 12.29 -12.65
C GLU A 41 6.75 11.39 -12.88
N ARG A 42 5.57 12.01 -12.94
CA ARG A 42 4.34 11.44 -13.47
C ARG A 42 3.98 12.06 -14.81
N ILE A 43 3.31 11.29 -15.64
CA ILE A 43 2.84 11.73 -16.95
C ILE A 43 1.31 11.75 -16.92
N LEU A 44 0.73 12.91 -17.15
CA LEU A 44 -0.71 13.08 -17.27
C LEU A 44 -1.21 12.46 -18.57
N LEU A 45 -2.52 12.18 -18.67
CA LEU A 45 -3.12 11.69 -19.92
C LEU A 45 -2.91 12.63 -21.12
N THR A 46 -2.69 13.91 -20.85
CA THR A 46 -2.33 14.93 -21.86
C THR A 46 -0.91 14.81 -22.39
N GLY A 47 -0.09 13.90 -21.85
CA GLY A 47 1.33 13.77 -22.14
C GLY A 47 2.22 14.76 -21.37
N GLN A 48 1.64 15.64 -20.54
CA GLN A 48 2.43 16.56 -19.73
C GLN A 48 3.18 15.83 -18.61
N HIS A 49 4.48 16.07 -18.53
CA HIS A 49 5.34 15.62 -17.44
C HIS A 49 5.20 16.55 -16.23
N ARG A 50 5.05 15.97 -15.04
CA ARG A 50 4.97 16.68 -13.77
C ARG A 50 5.84 15.98 -12.73
N PRO A 51 6.53 16.69 -11.82
CA PRO A 51 7.24 16.03 -10.73
C PRO A 51 6.28 15.21 -9.87
N GLN A 52 6.70 14.01 -9.45
CA GLN A 52 5.95 13.20 -8.48
C GLN A 52 5.78 13.99 -7.18
N GLN A 53 4.62 13.89 -6.53
CA GLN A 53 4.30 14.56 -5.27
C GLN A 53 3.88 13.54 -4.20
N LEU A 54 3.96 13.93 -2.93
CA LEU A 54 3.59 13.07 -1.79
C LEU A 54 2.08 12.79 -1.72
N ASP A 55 1.26 13.69 -2.28
CA ASP A 55 -0.20 13.61 -2.32
C ASP A 55 -0.74 12.99 -3.61
N ASP A 56 0.14 12.42 -4.45
CA ASP A 56 -0.29 11.69 -5.64
C ASP A 56 -1.14 10.48 -5.28
N VAL A 57 -2.25 10.30 -5.99
CA VAL A 57 -3.12 9.14 -5.83
C VAL A 57 -2.42 7.89 -6.39
N LEU A 58 -2.08 6.96 -5.50
CA LEU A 58 -1.38 5.72 -5.84
C LEU A 58 -2.35 4.54 -5.97
N TYR A 59 -2.08 3.66 -6.93
CA TYR A 59 -2.76 2.37 -7.02
C TYR A 59 -2.17 1.39 -6.00
N LEU A 60 -2.94 1.03 -4.97
CA LEU A 60 -2.47 0.18 -3.87
C LEU A 60 -2.34 -1.31 -4.25
N ALA A 61 -3.03 -1.76 -5.30
CA ALA A 61 -3.08 -3.18 -5.67
C ALA A 61 -3.32 -4.09 -4.44
N SER A 62 -2.39 -5.01 -4.16
CA SER A 62 -2.48 -5.93 -3.01
C SER A 62 -2.30 -5.27 -1.64
N ALA A 63 -1.74 -4.06 -1.53
CA ALA A 63 -1.67 -3.35 -0.25
C ALA A 63 -3.08 -3.05 0.32
N THR A 64 -4.11 -3.05 -0.53
CA THR A 64 -5.52 -2.99 -0.12
C THR A 64 -5.90 -4.11 0.86
N LYS A 65 -5.24 -5.28 0.81
CA LYS A 65 -5.49 -6.39 1.74
C LYS A 65 -5.34 -5.97 3.20
N LEU A 66 -4.37 -5.10 3.53
CA LEU A 66 -4.22 -4.59 4.89
C LEU A 66 -5.45 -3.78 5.32
N ILE A 67 -5.94 -2.89 4.46
CA ILE A 67 -7.13 -2.07 4.71
C ILE A 67 -8.36 -2.97 4.88
N THR A 68 -8.53 -3.98 4.01
CA THR A 68 -9.62 -4.96 4.11
C THR A 68 -9.54 -5.76 5.40
N THR A 69 -8.35 -6.21 5.82
CA THR A 69 -8.16 -6.90 7.09
C THR A 69 -8.55 -6.03 8.27
N ILE A 70 -8.16 -4.75 8.29
CA ILE A 70 -8.58 -3.80 9.33
C ILE A 70 -10.10 -3.68 9.37
N ALA A 71 -10.75 -3.50 8.22
CA ALA A 71 -12.22 -3.42 8.15
C ALA A 71 -12.90 -4.70 8.65
N ALA A 72 -12.35 -5.88 8.33
CA ALA A 72 -12.86 -7.17 8.81
C ALA A 72 -12.71 -7.30 10.34
N LEU A 73 -11.56 -6.92 10.90
CA LEU A 73 -11.33 -6.93 12.34
C LEU A 73 -12.22 -5.93 13.07
N GLN A 74 -12.49 -4.75 12.49
CA GLN A 74 -13.48 -3.81 13.04
C GLN A 74 -14.90 -4.40 13.11
N CYS A 75 -15.27 -5.26 12.15
CA CYS A 75 -16.54 -5.99 12.22
C CYS A 75 -16.54 -7.07 13.32
N VAL A 76 -15.39 -7.70 13.59
CA VAL A 76 -15.22 -8.63 14.71
C VAL A 76 -15.37 -7.90 16.05
N ASP A 77 -14.70 -6.75 16.21
CA ASP A 77 -14.80 -5.94 17.43
C ASP A 77 -16.23 -5.47 17.71
N ARG A 78 -17.03 -5.24 16.65
CA ARG A 78 -18.45 -4.89 16.74
C ARG A 78 -19.38 -6.10 16.94
N GLY A 79 -18.84 -7.31 17.01
CA GLY A 79 -19.62 -8.55 17.12
C GLY A 79 -20.41 -8.92 15.86
N LEU A 80 -20.14 -8.26 14.72
CA LEU A 80 -20.81 -8.53 13.44
C LEU A 80 -20.22 -9.76 12.73
N LEU A 81 -18.94 -10.06 13.01
CA LEU A 81 -18.22 -11.23 12.52
C LEU A 81 -17.58 -11.96 13.70
N ASN A 82 -17.27 -13.24 13.53
CA ASN A 82 -16.45 -14.00 14.45
C ASN A 82 -15.38 -14.75 13.66
N LEU A 83 -14.12 -14.59 14.07
CA LEU A 83 -12.95 -15.13 13.38
C LEU A 83 -12.91 -16.67 13.37
N MET A 84 -13.55 -17.31 14.35
CA MET A 84 -13.50 -18.76 14.57
C MET A 84 -14.70 -19.49 13.95
N THR A 85 -15.77 -18.78 13.61
CA THR A 85 -16.99 -19.40 13.10
C THR A 85 -16.93 -19.55 11.58
N THR A 86 -17.47 -20.65 11.07
CA THR A 86 -17.64 -20.86 9.62
C THR A 86 -18.51 -19.74 9.04
N TRP A 87 -18.09 -19.15 7.92
CA TRP A 87 -18.76 -18.03 7.24
C TRP A 87 -20.09 -18.42 6.56
N ALA A 88 -20.49 -19.69 6.64
CA ALA A 88 -21.70 -20.24 6.02
C ALA A 88 -22.99 -19.44 6.29
N PRO A 89 -23.23 -18.85 7.49
CA PRO A 89 -24.41 -18.03 7.73
C PRO A 89 -24.46 -16.72 6.92
N LEU A 90 -23.31 -16.21 6.47
CA LEU A 90 -23.19 -14.92 5.77
C LEU A 90 -23.24 -15.07 4.24
N HIS A 91 -22.90 -16.24 3.69
CA HIS A 91 -22.88 -16.46 2.24
C HIS A 91 -23.30 -17.89 1.86
N PRO A 92 -24.59 -18.24 1.91
CA PRO A 92 -25.07 -19.61 1.72
C PRO A 92 -24.79 -20.21 0.33
N SER A 93 -24.41 -19.40 -0.67
CA SER A 93 -24.11 -19.84 -2.05
C SER A 93 -22.64 -20.17 -2.33
N LEU A 94 -21.72 -19.89 -1.40
CA LEU A 94 -20.33 -20.33 -1.54
C LEU A 94 -20.19 -21.73 -0.91
N PRO A 95 -19.42 -22.65 -1.51
CA PRO A 95 -19.22 -23.99 -0.95
C PRO A 95 -18.43 -23.93 0.36
N LEU A 96 -18.86 -24.69 1.37
CA LEU A 96 -18.20 -24.83 2.67
C LEU A 96 -16.74 -25.26 2.47
N GLY A 97 -15.82 -24.29 2.44
CA GLY A 97 -14.39 -24.54 2.43
C GLY A 97 -13.99 -25.14 3.77
N ARG A 98 -13.90 -26.47 3.84
CA ARG A 98 -13.17 -27.15 4.92
C ARG A 98 -11.68 -26.88 4.69
N PHE A 99 -11.08 -26.05 5.52
CA PHE A 99 -9.62 -26.07 5.65
C PHE A 99 -9.27 -27.37 6.37
N SER A 100 -8.70 -28.32 5.62
CA SER A 100 -8.15 -29.59 6.11
C SER A 100 -6.89 -29.38 6.91
#